data_AF-A0A956N416-F1
#
_entry.id   AF-A0A956N416-F1
#
_cell.length_a   1.000
_cell.length_b   1.000
_cell.length_c   1.000
_cell.angle_alpha   90.00
_cell.angle_beta   90.00
_cell.angle_gamma   90.00
#
_symmetry.space_group_name_H-M   'P 1'
#
loop_
_entity.id
_entity.type
_entity.pdbx_description
1 polymer ?
#
loop_
_entity_poly.entity_id
_entity_poly.type
_entity_poly.pdbx_seq_one_letter_code
_entity_poly.pdbx_strand_id
1 'polypeptide(L)'
;PIKVNQHRRVVEALLEHGGALEVGLEAGSKPEILATLAMAEHPEQLLVLNGYKDEEYIETALLARKLGRNAIIVIDRYRELDIVLRVAERLGIQPSLGVRAQLDARVSGRWTESSGMGSKFGLDSEEIVEAVERLRSLDMLGSLNLLHFHVGSQITGIGGLKEALHEGARVYVELVSLGAQMKYLDVGGGLAVDYDGSQSTNHYSMNYDLQEYANNVVYHIREMCDEKDVPHPDIVSESGRALVAHHSVLVFDVPDVDDGLPRDVPSPLRDDEHRIVESLFETWQRIDADNFAECWHDANHARGEAVSLFRAGVFDLTQRARADELFRACCGRVLDELRRLDPDDVPEELADLERRFCDIYFGNFSVFQSAPDTWAVDQLFPIMPIHRLDEEPDRRGVVADLTCDSDGLIDRFIGIPEERTVLPLHTRNGGPYFLGVFLIGAYQEILGDLHNLFGDTNAVHVSLDEDGRPVLADVMEHDSVTDVLGYVGYDRRYLLARMRRAVERALRLGQIDLSESALFLRDFEHGLSGTTYLEEATAPSRPLAAPSLVEPEESASSDR
;
A
#
# COMPACT_ATOMS: atom_id res chain seq x y z
N PRO A 1 13.65 -11.43 -2.24
CA PRO A 1 13.72 -10.24 -3.12
C PRO A 1 13.43 -8.95 -2.34
N ILE A 2 14.43 -8.07 -2.20
CA ILE A 2 14.27 -6.86 -1.37
C ILE A 2 13.34 -5.83 -2.00
N LYS A 3 13.07 -5.93 -3.31
CA LYS A 3 12.14 -5.04 -4.04
C LYS A 3 10.74 -4.91 -3.44
N VAL A 4 10.32 -5.91 -2.66
CA VAL A 4 9.00 -5.98 -2.04
C VAL A 4 8.93 -5.10 -0.81
N ASN A 5 10.02 -5.03 -0.05
CA ASN A 5 10.19 -4.10 1.08
C ASN A 5 11.69 -3.98 1.38
N GLN A 6 12.29 -2.84 1.02
CA GLN A 6 13.70 -2.52 1.20
C GLN A 6 13.99 -1.93 2.59
N HIS A 7 12.97 -1.77 3.43
CA HIS A 7 13.12 -1.17 4.73
C HIS A 7 14.11 -1.98 5.57
N ARG A 8 15.14 -1.29 6.09
CA ARG A 8 16.29 -1.95 6.74
C ARG A 8 15.87 -2.95 7.80
N ARG A 9 14.90 -2.59 8.64
CA ARG A 9 14.40 -3.44 9.74
C ARG A 9 13.70 -4.71 9.26
N VAL A 10 13.02 -4.65 8.12
CA VAL A 10 12.37 -5.83 7.54
C VAL A 10 13.43 -6.81 7.04
N VAL A 11 14.44 -6.28 6.33
CA VAL A 11 15.56 -7.09 5.85
C VAL A 11 16.37 -7.67 7.02
N GLU A 12 16.70 -6.88 8.04
CA GLU A 12 17.38 -7.35 9.26
C GLU A 12 16.59 -8.47 9.94
N ALA A 13 15.30 -8.27 10.19
CA ALA A 13 14.47 -9.27 10.87
C ALA A 13 14.42 -10.60 10.09
N LEU A 14 14.31 -10.55 8.76
CA LEU A 14 14.32 -11.75 7.91
C LEU A 14 15.67 -12.47 7.94
N LEU A 15 16.78 -11.73 8.01
CA LEU A 15 18.12 -12.32 8.09
C LEU A 15 18.39 -12.94 9.48
N GLU A 16 18.01 -12.23 10.54
CA GLU A 16 18.20 -12.67 11.94
C GLU A 16 17.40 -13.94 12.26
N HIS A 17 16.14 -14.02 11.79
CA HIS A 17 15.23 -15.11 12.15
C HIS A 17 15.09 -16.17 11.06
N GLY A 18 15.49 -15.87 9.82
CA GLY A 18 15.35 -16.76 8.67
C GLY A 18 16.40 -17.86 8.57
N GLY A 19 17.38 -17.89 9.48
CA GLY A 19 18.48 -18.85 9.45
C GLY A 19 19.59 -18.45 8.45
N ALA A 20 20.84 -18.53 8.91
CA ALA A 20 22.02 -17.97 8.23
C ALA A 20 22.23 -18.41 6.75
N LEU A 21 21.70 -19.58 6.37
CA LEU A 21 21.80 -20.14 5.01
C LEU A 21 20.46 -20.45 4.36
N GLU A 22 19.36 -20.33 5.10
CA GLU A 22 18.01 -20.65 4.63
C GLU A 22 17.35 -19.45 3.93
N VAL A 23 17.72 -18.22 4.34
CA VAL A 23 17.30 -16.99 3.65
C VAL A 23 18.45 -16.39 2.87
N GLY A 24 18.27 -16.29 1.55
CA GLY A 24 19.10 -15.49 0.66
C GLY A 24 18.49 -14.11 0.39
N LEU A 25 19.23 -13.25 -0.28
CA LEU A 25 18.76 -11.94 -0.73
C LEU A 25 18.76 -11.87 -2.26
N GLU A 26 17.79 -11.16 -2.81
CA GLU A 26 17.74 -10.88 -4.25
C GLU A 26 17.69 -9.38 -4.46
N ALA A 27 18.44 -8.91 -5.47
CA ALA A 27 18.49 -7.51 -5.88
C ALA A 27 18.17 -7.39 -7.37
N GLY A 28 17.20 -6.53 -7.70
CA GLY A 28 16.74 -6.27 -9.07
C GLY A 28 17.31 -5.00 -9.68
N SER A 29 18.16 -4.24 -8.96
CA SER A 29 18.68 -2.96 -9.42
C SER A 29 20.01 -2.56 -8.79
N LYS A 30 20.64 -1.52 -9.34
CA LYS A 30 21.95 -1.02 -8.89
C LYS A 30 21.95 -0.49 -7.44
N PRO A 31 20.93 0.25 -6.96
CA PRO A 31 20.86 0.59 -5.54
C PRO A 31 20.67 -0.64 -4.65
N GLU A 32 19.83 -1.58 -5.09
CA GLU A 32 19.50 -2.79 -4.33
C GLU A 32 20.70 -3.72 -4.15
N ILE A 33 21.57 -3.87 -5.16
CA ILE A 33 22.79 -4.69 -4.99
C ILE A 33 23.70 -4.10 -3.90
N LEU A 34 23.80 -2.79 -3.77
CA LEU A 34 24.62 -2.17 -2.72
C LEU A 34 24.08 -2.47 -1.33
N ALA A 35 22.76 -2.38 -1.15
CA ALA A 35 22.10 -2.74 0.10
C ALA A 35 22.27 -4.24 0.39
N THR A 36 21.89 -5.11 -0.55
CA THR A 36 21.95 -6.57 -0.41
C THR A 36 23.36 -7.07 -0.09
N LEU A 37 24.39 -6.56 -0.77
CA LEU A 37 25.78 -6.95 -0.50
C LEU A 37 26.27 -6.52 0.88
N ALA A 38 25.81 -5.37 1.37
CA ALA A 38 26.16 -4.86 2.70
C ALA A 38 25.43 -5.63 3.81
N MET A 39 24.17 -6.00 3.58
CA MET A 39 23.32 -6.71 4.55
C MET A 39 23.65 -8.21 4.65
N ALA A 40 24.24 -8.82 3.62
CA ALA A 40 24.62 -10.23 3.66
C ALA A 40 25.60 -10.52 4.82
N GLU A 41 25.20 -11.36 5.76
CA GLU A 41 25.99 -11.64 6.97
C GLU A 41 26.96 -12.80 6.74
N HIS A 42 26.52 -13.83 6.03
CA HIS A 42 27.31 -15.04 5.78
C HIS A 42 27.91 -15.08 4.36
N PRO A 43 29.15 -15.57 4.18
CA PRO A 43 29.77 -15.70 2.85
C PRO A 43 29.02 -16.64 1.90
N GLU A 44 28.46 -17.72 2.42
CA GLU A 44 27.75 -18.75 1.63
C GLU A 44 26.28 -18.40 1.36
N GLN A 45 25.77 -17.35 2.02
CA GLN A 45 24.40 -16.87 1.85
C GLN A 45 24.16 -16.50 0.38
N LEU A 46 23.11 -17.08 -0.21
CA LEU A 46 22.83 -16.93 -1.63
C LEU A 46 22.37 -15.50 -1.94
N LEU A 47 23.06 -14.86 -2.90
CA LEU A 47 22.68 -13.56 -3.43
C LEU A 47 22.34 -13.70 -4.93
N VAL A 48 21.07 -13.51 -5.27
CA VAL A 48 20.58 -13.57 -6.66
C VAL A 48 20.51 -12.15 -7.22
N LEU A 49 21.16 -11.91 -8.36
CA LEU A 49 21.32 -10.59 -8.93
C LEU A 49 20.59 -10.50 -10.28
N ASN A 50 19.40 -9.91 -10.26
CA ASN A 50 18.49 -9.75 -11.40
C ASN A 50 18.48 -8.31 -11.93
N GLY A 51 17.67 -8.10 -12.97
CA GLY A 51 17.30 -6.78 -13.49
C GLY A 51 18.23 -6.27 -14.59
N TYR A 52 18.14 -4.97 -14.90
CA TYR A 52 19.01 -4.36 -15.91
C TYR A 52 20.40 -4.12 -15.33
N LYS A 53 21.43 -4.72 -15.95
CA LYS A 53 22.80 -4.65 -15.46
C LYS A 53 23.69 -3.86 -16.43
N ASP A 54 24.27 -2.77 -15.95
CA ASP A 54 25.34 -2.06 -16.64
C ASP A 54 26.72 -2.60 -16.19
N GLU A 55 27.79 -2.03 -16.75
CA GLU A 55 29.15 -2.48 -16.44
C GLU A 55 29.52 -2.29 -14.96
N GLU A 56 29.04 -1.21 -14.34
CA GLU A 56 29.30 -0.90 -12.93
C GLU A 56 28.60 -1.88 -11.98
N TYR A 57 27.34 -2.26 -12.29
CA TYR A 57 26.64 -3.33 -11.59
C TYR A 57 27.45 -4.62 -11.66
N ILE A 58 27.85 -5.04 -12.87
CA ILE A 58 28.58 -6.28 -13.09
C ILE A 58 29.94 -6.28 -12.39
N GLU A 59 30.68 -5.17 -12.44
CA GLU A 59 31.95 -5.01 -11.73
C GLU A 59 31.76 -5.16 -10.21
N THR A 60 30.72 -4.52 -9.66
CA THR A 60 30.37 -4.64 -8.23
C THR A 60 30.06 -6.08 -7.85
N ALA A 61 29.26 -6.79 -8.65
CA ALA A 61 28.91 -8.19 -8.43
C ALA A 61 30.13 -9.13 -8.45
N LEU A 62 31.04 -8.93 -9.40
CA LEU A 62 32.27 -9.72 -9.51
C LEU A 62 33.23 -9.44 -8.34
N LEU A 63 33.38 -8.18 -7.94
CA LEU A 63 34.18 -7.81 -6.77
C LEU A 63 33.60 -8.39 -5.48
N ALA A 64 32.27 -8.44 -5.33
CA ALA A 64 31.61 -9.11 -4.22
C ALA A 64 31.92 -10.61 -4.17
N ARG A 65 31.96 -11.27 -5.33
CA ARG A 65 32.40 -12.67 -5.41
C ARG A 65 33.86 -12.84 -4.98
N LYS A 66 34.75 -11.93 -5.38
CA LYS A 66 36.15 -11.92 -4.92
C LYS A 66 36.30 -11.64 -3.42
N LEU A 67 35.36 -10.90 -2.83
CA LEU A 67 35.24 -10.71 -1.38
C LEU A 67 34.79 -12.00 -0.65
N GLY A 68 34.33 -13.01 -1.39
CA GLY A 68 33.90 -14.30 -0.84
C GLY A 68 32.38 -14.46 -0.74
N ARG A 69 31.58 -13.56 -1.34
CA ARG A 69 30.12 -13.68 -1.36
C ARG A 69 29.65 -14.67 -2.41
N ASN A 70 28.63 -15.45 -2.08
CA ASN A 70 27.92 -16.33 -3.01
C ASN A 70 26.93 -15.55 -3.89
N ALA A 71 27.47 -14.63 -4.71
CA ALA A 71 26.72 -13.80 -5.64
C ALA A 71 26.62 -14.46 -7.02
N ILE A 72 25.40 -14.70 -7.48
CA ILE A 72 25.07 -15.26 -8.80
C ILE A 72 24.47 -14.16 -9.68
N ILE A 73 25.14 -13.89 -10.79
CA ILE A 73 24.68 -12.92 -11.79
C ILE A 73 23.72 -13.64 -12.73
N VAL A 74 22.42 -13.33 -12.64
CA VAL A 74 21.42 -13.87 -13.56
C VAL A 74 21.48 -13.09 -14.87
N ILE A 75 21.72 -13.76 -15.98
CA ILE A 75 21.66 -13.14 -17.31
C ILE A 75 20.17 -12.99 -17.65
N ASP A 76 19.68 -11.75 -17.64
CA ASP A 76 18.28 -11.42 -18.00
C ASP A 76 18.13 -11.11 -19.49
N ARG A 77 19.24 -10.75 -20.15
CA ARG A 77 19.31 -10.48 -21.59
C ARG A 77 20.62 -10.99 -22.14
N TYR A 78 20.59 -11.64 -23.30
CA TYR A 78 21.78 -12.27 -23.87
C TYR A 78 23.00 -11.35 -23.98
N ARG A 79 22.80 -10.07 -24.35
CA ARG A 79 23.89 -9.07 -24.46
C ARG A 79 24.62 -8.77 -23.14
N GLU A 80 24.01 -9.05 -21.99
CA GLU A 80 24.65 -8.89 -20.68
C GLU A 80 25.81 -9.88 -20.51
N LEU A 81 25.73 -11.06 -21.14
CA LEU A 81 26.81 -12.06 -21.10
C LEU A 81 28.13 -11.49 -21.60
N ASP A 82 28.12 -10.75 -22.72
CA ASP A 82 29.33 -10.12 -23.25
C ASP A 82 29.92 -9.08 -22.29
N ILE A 83 29.08 -8.34 -21.55
CA ILE A 83 29.55 -7.39 -20.53
C ILE A 83 30.23 -8.16 -19.40
N VAL A 84 29.57 -9.21 -18.89
CA VAL A 84 30.11 -10.04 -17.80
C VAL A 84 31.45 -10.64 -18.16
N LEU A 85 31.57 -11.24 -19.35
CA LEU A 85 32.82 -11.87 -19.80
C LEU A 85 33.97 -10.86 -19.91
N ARG A 86 33.72 -9.68 -20.48
CA ARG A 86 34.76 -8.63 -20.59
C ARG A 86 35.24 -8.13 -19.23
N VAL A 87 34.31 -7.89 -18.29
CA VAL A 87 34.66 -7.40 -16.95
C VAL A 87 35.34 -8.50 -16.13
N ALA A 88 34.86 -9.74 -16.23
CA ALA A 88 35.48 -10.91 -15.60
C ALA A 88 36.93 -11.09 -16.06
N GLU A 89 37.20 -10.99 -17.37
CA GLU A 89 38.55 -11.04 -17.93
C GLU A 89 39.42 -9.88 -17.41
N ARG A 90 38.90 -8.65 -17.44
CA ARG A 90 39.61 -7.46 -16.93
C ARG A 90 40.01 -7.60 -15.46
N LEU A 91 39.13 -8.13 -14.62
CA LEU A 91 39.35 -8.25 -13.18
C LEU A 91 40.06 -9.55 -12.79
N GLY A 92 40.18 -10.52 -13.71
CA GLY A 92 40.68 -11.86 -13.43
C GLY A 92 39.81 -12.63 -12.43
N ILE A 93 38.49 -12.46 -12.49
CA ILE A 93 37.52 -13.07 -11.57
C ILE A 93 36.62 -14.01 -12.37
N GLN A 94 36.55 -15.28 -11.96
CA GLN A 94 35.60 -16.21 -12.56
C GLN A 94 34.17 -15.90 -12.07
N PRO A 95 33.22 -15.61 -12.96
CA PRO A 95 31.85 -15.31 -12.59
C PRO A 95 31.12 -16.54 -12.04
N SER A 96 30.02 -16.31 -11.33
CA SER A 96 28.97 -17.30 -11.10
C SER A 96 27.73 -16.81 -11.82
N LEU A 97 27.18 -17.62 -12.70
CA LEU A 97 26.14 -17.21 -13.64
C LEU A 97 24.88 -18.03 -13.44
N GLY A 98 23.75 -17.33 -13.56
CA GLY A 98 22.47 -17.93 -13.84
C GLY A 98 21.93 -17.47 -15.19
N VAL A 99 20.91 -18.14 -15.71
CA VAL A 99 20.13 -17.66 -16.85
C VAL A 99 18.67 -17.56 -16.43
N ARG A 100 17.99 -16.48 -16.82
CA ARG A 100 16.54 -16.38 -16.70
C ARG A 100 15.90 -16.94 -17.95
N ALA A 101 15.08 -17.97 -17.85
CA ALA A 101 14.33 -18.49 -18.98
C ALA A 101 13.00 -17.73 -19.18
N GLN A 102 12.67 -17.45 -20.44
CA GLN A 102 11.30 -17.14 -20.83
C GLN A 102 10.54 -18.46 -20.97
N LEU A 103 9.38 -18.56 -20.31
CA LEU A 103 8.49 -19.70 -20.39
C LEU A 103 7.27 -19.36 -21.25
N ASP A 104 6.79 -20.32 -22.03
CA ASP A 104 5.54 -20.21 -22.78
C ASP A 104 4.29 -20.42 -21.91
N ALA A 105 4.45 -21.11 -20.78
CA ALA A 105 3.39 -21.31 -19.79
C ALA A 105 2.76 -19.98 -19.33
N ARG A 106 1.43 -19.90 -19.41
CA ARG A 106 0.66 -18.73 -18.96
C ARG A 106 -0.03 -19.04 -17.64
N VAL A 107 0.02 -18.12 -16.70
CA VAL A 107 -0.57 -18.31 -15.37
C VAL A 107 -1.62 -17.25 -15.08
N SER A 108 -2.69 -17.62 -14.37
CA SER A 108 -3.78 -16.71 -14.04
C SER A 108 -3.32 -15.57 -13.12
N GLY A 109 -3.80 -14.35 -13.37
CA GLY A 109 -3.53 -13.18 -12.54
C GLY A 109 -3.57 -11.88 -13.34
N ARG A 110 -3.55 -10.72 -12.66
CA ARG A 110 -3.46 -9.40 -13.32
C ARG A 110 -2.09 -9.16 -13.96
N TRP A 111 -1.07 -9.93 -13.57
CA TRP A 111 0.34 -9.74 -13.97
C TRP A 111 0.81 -10.66 -15.11
N THR A 112 -0.10 -11.21 -15.92
CA THR A 112 0.21 -12.13 -17.03
C THR A 112 1.21 -11.56 -18.04
N GLU A 113 1.22 -10.26 -18.25
CA GLU A 113 2.11 -9.57 -19.22
C GLU A 113 3.60 -9.61 -18.83
N SER A 114 3.92 -10.03 -17.59
CA SER A 114 5.30 -10.20 -17.13
C SER A 114 5.93 -11.56 -17.53
N SER A 115 5.19 -12.42 -18.24
CA SER A 115 5.59 -13.76 -18.68
C SER A 115 5.31 -13.99 -20.19
N GLY A 116 6.04 -14.91 -20.83
CA GLY A 116 5.85 -15.28 -22.24
C GLY A 116 6.66 -14.50 -23.28
N MET A 117 6.49 -14.87 -24.56
CA MET A 117 7.06 -14.19 -25.75
C MET A 117 6.60 -12.72 -25.81
N GLY A 118 7.44 -11.82 -25.30
CA GLY A 118 7.14 -10.38 -25.15
C GLY A 118 7.56 -9.78 -23.79
N SER A 119 7.95 -10.62 -22.83
CA SER A 119 8.53 -10.18 -21.55
C SER A 119 9.75 -9.28 -21.77
N LYS A 120 9.90 -8.26 -20.90
CA LYS A 120 11.05 -7.37 -20.87
C LYS A 120 12.36 -8.08 -20.50
N PHE A 121 12.27 -9.23 -19.83
CA PHE A 121 13.39 -9.97 -19.26
C PHE A 121 13.27 -11.47 -19.49
N GLY A 122 14.42 -12.14 -19.51
CA GLY A 122 14.58 -13.56 -19.77
C GLY A 122 15.07 -13.81 -21.19
N LEU A 123 15.72 -14.95 -21.36
CA LEU A 123 16.27 -15.44 -22.61
C LEU A 123 15.28 -16.45 -23.20
N ASP A 124 15.05 -16.35 -24.50
CA ASP A 124 14.35 -17.41 -25.22
C ASP A 124 15.24 -18.67 -25.38
N SER A 125 14.68 -19.73 -25.92
CA SER A 125 15.41 -21.00 -26.10
C SER A 125 16.63 -20.88 -27.01
N GLU A 126 16.60 -20.00 -28.01
CA GLU A 126 17.74 -19.77 -28.92
C GLU A 126 18.87 -19.06 -28.15
N GLU A 127 18.55 -17.97 -27.45
CA GLU A 127 19.49 -17.21 -26.63
C GLU A 127 20.10 -18.05 -25.49
N ILE A 128 19.34 -18.96 -24.87
CA ILE A 128 19.87 -19.89 -23.85
C ILE A 128 20.92 -20.82 -24.47
N VAL A 129 20.62 -21.41 -25.63
CA VAL A 129 21.57 -22.31 -26.32
C VAL A 129 22.80 -21.53 -26.76
N GLU A 130 22.65 -20.31 -27.28
CA GLU A 130 23.76 -19.44 -27.63
C GLU A 130 24.64 -19.11 -26.41
N ALA A 131 24.05 -18.82 -25.25
CA ALA A 131 24.78 -18.56 -24.02
C ALA A 131 25.60 -19.78 -23.57
N VAL A 132 25.03 -20.98 -23.67
CA VAL A 132 25.71 -22.24 -23.38
C VAL A 132 26.90 -22.45 -24.32
N GLU A 133 26.71 -22.34 -25.63
CA GLU A 133 27.80 -22.53 -26.60
C GLU A 133 28.88 -21.46 -26.44
N ARG A 134 28.50 -20.22 -26.12
CA ARG A 134 29.43 -19.13 -25.86
C ARG A 134 30.31 -19.43 -24.64
N LEU A 135 29.71 -19.84 -23.53
CA LEU A 135 30.44 -20.22 -22.32
C LEU A 135 31.32 -21.46 -22.56
N ARG A 136 30.82 -22.45 -23.30
CA ARG A 136 31.59 -23.65 -23.69
C ARG A 136 32.83 -23.30 -24.52
N SER A 137 32.71 -22.38 -25.47
CA SER A 137 33.82 -21.94 -26.33
C SER A 137 34.96 -21.28 -25.56
N LEU A 138 34.69 -20.78 -24.35
CA LEU A 138 35.64 -20.12 -23.46
C LEU A 138 36.09 -21.02 -22.29
N ASP A 139 35.68 -22.29 -22.27
CA ASP A 139 35.91 -23.22 -21.15
C ASP A 139 35.34 -22.70 -19.81
N MET A 140 34.24 -21.94 -19.88
CA MET A 140 33.58 -21.29 -18.73
C MET A 140 32.21 -21.88 -18.41
N LEU A 141 31.78 -22.95 -19.09
CA LEU A 141 30.44 -23.55 -18.92
C LEU A 141 30.16 -23.99 -17.47
N GLY A 142 31.18 -24.39 -16.71
CA GLY A 142 31.05 -24.69 -15.27
C GLY A 142 30.66 -23.49 -14.40
N SER A 143 30.72 -22.27 -14.93
CA SER A 143 30.28 -21.05 -14.24
C SER A 143 28.75 -20.90 -14.24
N LEU A 144 28.04 -21.61 -15.13
CA LEU A 144 26.58 -21.62 -15.20
C LEU A 144 26.02 -22.63 -14.18
N ASN A 145 25.39 -22.11 -13.14
CA ASN A 145 24.93 -22.91 -12.01
C ASN A 145 23.53 -22.59 -11.47
N LEU A 146 22.80 -21.64 -12.07
CA LEU A 146 21.44 -21.31 -11.66
C LEU A 146 20.52 -21.18 -12.89
N LEU A 147 19.36 -21.83 -12.86
CA LEU A 147 18.25 -21.49 -13.75
C LEU A 147 17.23 -20.71 -12.94
N HIS A 148 16.84 -19.55 -13.44
CA HIS A 148 15.77 -18.73 -12.88
C HIS A 148 14.61 -18.68 -13.87
N PHE A 149 13.38 -18.71 -13.38
CA PHE A 149 12.23 -18.23 -14.12
C PHE A 149 11.29 -17.50 -13.18
N HIS A 150 10.54 -16.55 -13.72
CA HIS A 150 9.57 -15.80 -12.93
C HIS A 150 8.29 -15.66 -13.75
N VAL A 151 7.24 -16.26 -13.21
CA VAL A 151 5.91 -16.29 -13.81
C VAL A 151 5.15 -14.98 -13.59
N GLY A 152 5.39 -14.33 -12.44
CA GLY A 152 4.70 -13.10 -12.02
C GLY A 152 4.46 -13.07 -10.51
N SER A 153 3.91 -11.97 -10.02
CA SER A 153 3.44 -11.83 -8.63
C SER A 153 1.98 -12.30 -8.50
N GLN A 154 1.60 -12.77 -7.31
CA GLN A 154 0.20 -13.10 -6.96
C GLN A 154 -0.42 -14.13 -7.93
N ILE A 155 0.19 -15.33 -8.00
CA ILE A 155 -0.37 -16.45 -8.78
C ILE A 155 -1.59 -16.97 -8.03
N THR A 156 -2.78 -16.78 -8.59
CA THR A 156 -4.05 -17.08 -7.90
C THR A 156 -4.46 -18.55 -8.04
N GLY A 157 -3.97 -19.23 -9.08
CA GLY A 157 -4.36 -20.59 -9.44
C GLY A 157 -3.18 -21.56 -9.46
N ILE A 158 -3.24 -22.62 -8.65
CA ILE A 158 -2.17 -23.62 -8.59
C ILE A 158 -1.94 -24.35 -9.92
N GLY A 159 -2.98 -24.48 -10.75
CA GLY A 159 -2.90 -25.14 -12.06
C GLY A 159 -1.88 -24.48 -13.00
N GLY A 160 -1.89 -23.15 -13.08
CA GLY A 160 -0.94 -22.42 -13.93
C GLY A 160 0.50 -22.56 -13.45
N LEU A 161 0.72 -22.59 -12.13
CA LEU A 161 2.05 -22.84 -11.57
C LEU A 161 2.64 -24.19 -12.03
N LYS A 162 1.82 -25.24 -12.13
CA LYS A 162 2.27 -26.58 -12.55
C LYS A 162 2.84 -26.58 -13.97
N GLU A 163 2.20 -25.88 -14.90
CA GLU A 163 2.67 -25.78 -16.29
C GLU A 163 4.04 -25.10 -16.36
N ALA A 164 4.20 -23.98 -15.65
CA ALA A 164 5.47 -23.26 -15.57
C ALA A 164 6.58 -24.07 -14.88
N LEU A 165 6.27 -24.77 -13.79
CA LEU A 165 7.21 -25.65 -13.10
C LEU A 165 7.70 -26.77 -14.00
N HIS A 166 6.78 -27.40 -14.75
CA HIS A 166 7.13 -28.49 -15.65
C HIS A 166 8.03 -28.02 -16.80
N GLU A 167 7.71 -26.87 -17.40
CA GLU A 167 8.54 -26.26 -18.45
C GLU A 167 9.93 -25.84 -17.91
N GLY A 168 9.97 -25.10 -16.80
CA GLY A 168 11.22 -24.65 -16.19
C GLY A 168 12.11 -25.81 -15.73
N ALA A 169 11.54 -26.85 -15.12
CA ALA A 169 12.28 -28.05 -14.74
C ALA A 169 12.82 -28.81 -15.97
N ARG A 170 12.10 -28.80 -17.10
CA ARG A 170 12.62 -29.37 -18.35
C ARG A 170 13.82 -28.59 -18.86
N VAL A 171 13.77 -27.26 -18.87
CA VAL A 171 14.90 -26.40 -19.26
C VAL A 171 16.12 -26.68 -18.37
N TYR A 172 15.92 -26.84 -17.06
CA TYR A 172 17.00 -27.17 -16.13
C TYR A 172 17.72 -28.47 -16.50
N VAL A 173 16.95 -29.53 -16.76
CA VAL A 173 17.48 -30.85 -17.11
C VAL A 173 18.20 -30.85 -18.46
N GLU A 174 17.71 -30.09 -19.44
CA GLU A 174 18.39 -29.93 -20.72
C GLU A 174 19.70 -29.14 -20.59
N LEU A 175 19.77 -28.11 -19.71
CA LEU A 175 21.02 -27.41 -19.41
C LEU A 175 22.08 -28.35 -18.80
N VAL A 176 21.69 -29.23 -17.89
CA VAL A 176 22.57 -30.28 -17.35
C VAL A 176 23.05 -31.21 -18.47
N SER A 177 22.14 -31.62 -19.35
CA SER A 177 22.44 -32.49 -20.49
C SER A 177 23.41 -31.85 -21.49
N LEU A 178 23.37 -30.51 -21.63
CA LEU A 178 24.31 -29.71 -22.42
C LEU A 178 25.67 -29.52 -21.73
N GLY A 179 25.85 -30.01 -20.50
CA GLY A 179 27.10 -30.00 -19.75
C GLY A 179 27.29 -28.82 -18.80
N ALA A 180 26.26 -28.02 -18.55
CA ALA A 180 26.30 -27.01 -17.50
C ALA A 180 26.34 -27.67 -16.11
N GLN A 181 27.05 -27.07 -15.16
CA GLN A 181 27.24 -27.69 -13.85
C GLN A 181 25.93 -27.75 -13.06
N MET A 182 25.10 -26.71 -13.17
CA MET A 182 23.77 -26.52 -12.56
C MET A 182 23.65 -26.96 -11.09
N LYS A 183 23.26 -26.02 -10.23
CA LYS A 183 23.09 -26.27 -8.80
C LYS A 183 21.72 -25.80 -8.30
N TYR A 184 21.30 -24.62 -8.73
CA TYR A 184 20.10 -23.97 -8.24
C TYR A 184 19.01 -23.98 -9.31
N LEU A 185 17.79 -24.28 -8.90
CA LEU A 185 16.58 -24.03 -9.67
C LEU A 185 15.72 -23.04 -8.90
N ASP A 186 15.70 -21.81 -9.39
CA ASP A 186 14.98 -20.70 -8.83
C ASP A 186 13.65 -20.50 -9.55
N VAL A 187 12.56 -20.77 -8.83
CA VAL A 187 11.19 -20.67 -9.34
C VAL A 187 10.63 -19.24 -9.25
N GLY A 188 11.44 -18.29 -8.78
CA GLY A 188 11.10 -16.89 -8.62
C GLY A 188 10.01 -16.68 -7.56
N GLY A 189 9.38 -15.50 -7.62
CA GLY A 189 8.21 -15.19 -6.79
C GLY A 189 6.91 -15.81 -7.34
N GLY A 190 5.79 -15.41 -6.76
CA GLY A 190 4.46 -15.78 -7.26
C GLY A 190 3.56 -16.45 -6.24
N LEU A 191 4.13 -17.00 -5.15
CA LEU A 191 3.37 -17.41 -3.98
C LEU A 191 2.50 -16.24 -3.52
N ALA A 192 1.19 -16.43 -3.63
CA ALA A 192 0.19 -15.40 -3.38
C ALA A 192 -0.07 -15.22 -1.88
N VAL A 193 -0.82 -14.16 -1.57
CA VAL A 193 -1.40 -13.90 -0.24
C VAL A 193 -2.91 -13.82 -0.40
N ASP A 194 -3.65 -14.43 0.52
CA ASP A 194 -5.11 -14.36 0.53
C ASP A 194 -5.56 -13.07 1.23
N TYR A 195 -5.76 -12.01 0.45
CA TYR A 195 -6.13 -10.69 0.99
C TYR A 195 -7.60 -10.59 1.38
N ASP A 196 -8.49 -11.31 0.69
CA ASP A 196 -9.94 -11.23 0.92
C ASP A 196 -10.51 -12.41 1.73
N GLY A 197 -9.71 -13.46 1.97
CA GLY A 197 -10.10 -14.63 2.76
C GLY A 197 -11.01 -15.61 2.00
N SER A 198 -11.21 -15.42 0.69
CA SER A 198 -12.14 -16.23 -0.11
C SER A 198 -11.58 -17.59 -0.50
N GLN A 199 -10.26 -17.82 -0.38
CA GLN A 199 -9.56 -19.01 -0.86
C GLN A 199 -9.92 -19.39 -2.31
N SER A 200 -10.01 -18.38 -3.18
CA SER A 200 -10.51 -18.52 -4.54
C SER A 200 -9.43 -18.18 -5.58
N THR A 201 -9.73 -18.34 -6.87
CA THR A 201 -8.81 -17.95 -7.96
C THR A 201 -8.97 -16.48 -8.36
N ASN A 202 -9.72 -15.67 -7.60
CA ASN A 202 -9.89 -14.25 -7.88
C ASN A 202 -8.57 -13.48 -7.70
N HIS A 203 -8.55 -12.21 -8.09
CA HIS A 203 -7.31 -11.42 -8.12
C HIS A 203 -6.71 -11.09 -6.75
N TYR A 204 -7.49 -11.17 -5.68
CA TYR A 204 -7.08 -10.82 -4.32
C TYR A 204 -6.77 -12.05 -3.47
N SER A 205 -6.98 -13.25 -4.01
CA SER A 205 -6.90 -14.52 -3.28
C SER A 205 -6.07 -15.56 -4.02
N MET A 206 -6.07 -16.78 -3.49
CA MET A 206 -5.44 -17.95 -4.07
C MET A 206 -6.20 -19.23 -3.68
N ASN A 207 -6.24 -20.21 -4.59
CA ASN A 207 -6.95 -21.46 -4.39
C ASN A 207 -6.09 -22.60 -3.82
N TYR A 208 -4.97 -22.26 -3.18
CA TYR A 208 -4.00 -23.21 -2.64
C TYR A 208 -3.39 -22.67 -1.35
N ASP A 209 -2.84 -23.56 -0.53
CA ASP A 209 -2.08 -23.19 0.66
C ASP A 209 -0.56 -23.33 0.44
N LEU A 210 0.21 -22.91 1.45
CA LEU A 210 1.67 -22.96 1.41
C LEU A 210 2.20 -24.40 1.21
N GLN A 211 1.55 -25.39 1.80
CA GLN A 211 1.99 -26.78 1.72
C GLN A 211 1.73 -27.36 0.32
N GLU A 212 0.58 -27.06 -0.26
CA GLU A 212 0.25 -27.42 -1.65
C GLU A 212 1.23 -26.75 -2.62
N TYR A 213 1.54 -25.46 -2.45
CA TYR A 213 2.56 -24.77 -3.25
C TYR A 213 3.91 -25.50 -3.17
N ALA A 214 4.41 -25.76 -1.97
CA ALA A 214 5.68 -26.45 -1.75
C ALA A 214 5.68 -27.86 -2.36
N ASN A 215 4.59 -28.62 -2.17
CA ASN A 215 4.44 -29.96 -2.73
C ASN A 215 4.51 -29.95 -4.26
N ASN A 216 3.84 -29.01 -4.92
CA ASN A 216 3.86 -28.92 -6.38
C ASN A 216 5.25 -28.54 -6.91
N VAL A 217 5.91 -27.57 -6.28
CA VAL A 217 7.29 -27.18 -6.64
C VAL A 217 8.23 -28.39 -6.54
N VAL A 218 8.27 -29.04 -5.37
CA VAL A 218 9.18 -30.17 -5.13
C VAL A 218 8.83 -31.37 -6.02
N TYR A 219 7.55 -31.71 -6.15
CA TYR A 219 7.11 -32.88 -6.91
C TYR A 219 7.48 -32.78 -8.39
N HIS A 220 7.18 -31.66 -9.04
CA HIS A 220 7.41 -31.51 -10.49
C HIS A 220 8.89 -31.41 -10.84
N ILE A 221 9.69 -30.74 -9.99
CA ILE A 221 11.15 -30.69 -10.16
C ILE A 221 11.74 -32.10 -10.04
N ARG A 222 11.35 -32.83 -8.98
CA ARG A 222 11.80 -34.21 -8.77
C ARG A 222 11.44 -35.12 -9.94
N GLU A 223 10.18 -35.07 -10.39
CA GLU A 223 9.68 -35.91 -11.49
C GLU A 223 10.53 -35.75 -12.77
N MET A 224 10.86 -34.51 -13.14
CA MET A 224 11.68 -34.23 -14.32
C MET A 224 13.14 -34.68 -14.15
N CYS A 225 13.72 -34.47 -12.97
CA CYS A 225 15.09 -34.91 -12.67
C CYS A 225 15.21 -36.44 -12.66
N ASP A 226 14.26 -37.14 -12.03
CA ASP A 226 14.23 -38.61 -11.95
C ASP A 226 14.06 -39.24 -13.34
N GLU A 227 13.22 -38.65 -14.21
CA GLU A 227 13.00 -39.14 -15.58
C GLU A 227 14.31 -39.19 -16.40
N LYS A 228 15.23 -38.26 -16.14
CA LYS A 228 16.45 -38.05 -16.93
C LYS A 228 17.73 -38.39 -16.17
N ASP A 229 17.61 -38.97 -14.98
CA ASP A 229 18.72 -39.36 -14.09
C ASP A 229 19.67 -38.17 -13.81
N VAL A 230 19.09 -36.98 -13.59
CA VAL A 230 19.80 -35.75 -13.26
C VAL A 230 19.76 -35.52 -11.74
N PRO A 231 20.87 -35.10 -11.10
CA PRO A 231 20.87 -34.74 -9.69
C PRO A 231 19.84 -33.65 -9.36
N HIS A 232 19.15 -33.79 -8.24
CA HIS A 232 18.15 -32.81 -7.79
C HIS A 232 18.83 -31.47 -7.44
N PRO A 233 18.30 -30.32 -7.91
CA PRO A 233 18.83 -29.00 -7.57
C PRO A 233 18.51 -28.58 -6.13
N ASP A 234 19.26 -27.60 -5.65
CA ASP A 234 18.82 -26.73 -4.56
C ASP A 234 17.67 -25.84 -5.10
N ILE A 235 16.49 -25.94 -4.49
CA ILE A 235 15.31 -25.17 -4.91
C ILE A 235 15.33 -23.81 -4.21
N VAL A 236 15.12 -22.74 -4.99
CA VAL A 236 15.02 -21.36 -4.49
C VAL A 236 13.65 -20.81 -4.84
N SER A 237 13.00 -20.10 -3.91
CA SER A 237 11.82 -19.29 -4.20
C SER A 237 12.01 -17.86 -3.72
N GLU A 238 11.57 -16.91 -4.52
CA GLU A 238 11.67 -15.47 -4.22
C GLU A 238 10.31 -14.94 -3.71
N SER A 239 9.71 -15.63 -2.74
CA SER A 239 8.35 -15.39 -2.25
C SER A 239 8.21 -14.16 -1.34
N GLY A 240 8.73 -13.00 -1.76
CA GLY A 240 8.81 -11.79 -0.92
C GLY A 240 7.46 -11.31 -0.38
N ARG A 241 6.42 -11.21 -1.24
CA ARG A 241 5.06 -10.78 -0.82
C ARG A 241 4.52 -11.65 0.31
N ALA A 242 4.66 -12.97 0.18
CA ALA A 242 4.18 -13.92 1.19
C ALA A 242 4.92 -13.78 2.53
N LEU A 243 6.21 -13.45 2.50
CA LEU A 243 7.02 -13.24 3.71
C LEU A 243 6.63 -11.97 4.47
N VAL A 244 6.32 -10.88 3.75
CA VAL A 244 6.19 -9.55 4.38
C VAL A 244 4.78 -8.98 4.40
N ALA A 245 3.78 -9.53 3.70
CA ALA A 245 2.45 -8.91 3.68
C ALA A 245 1.85 -8.72 5.09
N HIS A 246 1.94 -9.73 5.95
CA HIS A 246 1.27 -9.76 7.25
C HIS A 246 1.92 -8.94 8.36
N HIS A 247 3.17 -8.50 8.18
CA HIS A 247 3.97 -7.97 9.31
C HIS A 247 3.65 -6.51 9.69
N SER A 248 2.94 -5.78 8.83
CA SER A 248 2.67 -4.34 8.99
C SER A 248 1.17 -4.06 8.95
N VAL A 249 0.74 -3.10 9.78
CA VAL A 249 -0.65 -2.62 9.91
C VAL A 249 -0.61 -1.10 10.00
N LEU A 250 -1.34 -0.42 9.12
CA LEU A 250 -1.53 1.02 9.22
C LEU A 250 -2.65 1.28 10.20
N VAL A 251 -2.40 2.11 11.20
CA VAL A 251 -3.41 2.53 12.18
C VAL A 251 -3.56 4.04 12.10
N PHE A 252 -4.79 4.50 11.94
CA PHE A 252 -5.11 5.93 11.92
C PHE A 252 -6.41 6.21 12.69
N ASP A 253 -6.52 7.43 13.21
CA ASP A 253 -7.75 7.92 13.83
C ASP A 253 -8.71 8.49 12.79
N VAL A 254 -9.99 8.54 13.16
CA VAL A 254 -11.06 9.17 12.38
C VAL A 254 -11.45 10.46 13.09
N PRO A 255 -10.87 11.62 12.72
CA PRO A 255 -11.20 12.91 13.31
C PRO A 255 -12.64 13.35 13.06
N ASP A 256 -13.20 13.02 11.89
CA ASP A 256 -14.55 13.46 11.51
C ASP A 256 -15.33 12.43 10.70
N VAL A 257 -16.67 12.55 10.72
CA VAL A 257 -17.58 11.71 9.93
C VAL A 257 -18.67 12.59 9.33
N ASP A 258 -18.80 12.57 8.02
CA ASP A 258 -19.97 13.12 7.35
C ASP A 258 -21.08 12.06 7.34
N ASP A 259 -22.15 12.33 8.09
CA ASP A 259 -23.36 11.50 8.09
C ASP A 259 -24.01 11.53 6.70
N GLY A 260 -24.24 10.36 6.10
CA GLY A 260 -24.84 10.25 4.77
C GLY A 260 -26.30 10.72 4.73
N LEU A 261 -27.21 9.89 5.27
CA LEU A 261 -28.63 10.24 5.36
C LEU A 261 -29.06 10.62 6.78
N PRO A 262 -29.89 11.67 6.91
CA PRO A 262 -30.44 12.06 8.20
C PRO A 262 -31.35 10.96 8.75
N ARG A 263 -31.20 10.64 10.03
CA ARG A 263 -32.09 9.72 10.78
C ARG A 263 -33.31 10.44 11.37
N ASP A 264 -33.32 11.76 11.34
CA ASP A 264 -34.37 12.56 11.95
C ASP A 264 -35.66 12.55 11.14
N VAL A 265 -36.78 12.55 11.85
CA VAL A 265 -38.10 12.76 11.26
C VAL A 265 -38.15 14.19 10.69
N PRO A 266 -38.47 14.38 9.40
CA PRO A 266 -38.58 15.71 8.83
C PRO A 266 -39.58 16.57 9.59
N SER A 267 -39.29 17.87 9.67
CA SER A 267 -40.24 18.83 10.25
C SER A 267 -41.59 18.75 9.52
N PRO A 268 -42.74 18.98 10.21
CA PRO A 268 -44.04 19.03 9.56
C PRO A 268 -44.12 20.08 8.44
N LEU A 269 -45.04 19.88 7.49
CA LEU A 269 -45.34 20.85 6.44
C LEU A 269 -45.75 22.20 7.04
N ARG A 270 -45.42 23.29 6.34
CA ARG A 270 -45.91 24.64 6.64
C ARG A 270 -47.10 24.96 5.74
N ASP A 271 -47.98 25.87 6.19
CA ASP A 271 -49.24 26.20 5.49
C ASP A 271 -49.05 26.78 4.08
N ASP A 272 -47.84 27.21 3.71
CA ASP A 272 -47.50 27.86 2.44
C ASP A 272 -46.44 27.12 1.61
N GLU A 273 -46.22 25.82 1.86
CA GLU A 273 -45.27 25.04 1.07
C GLU A 273 -45.78 24.74 -0.34
N HIS A 274 -44.85 24.67 -1.31
CA HIS A 274 -45.20 24.37 -2.70
C HIS A 274 -45.65 22.91 -2.84
N ARG A 275 -46.57 22.62 -3.76
CA ARG A 275 -47.12 21.27 -4.01
C ARG A 275 -46.07 20.15 -4.16
N ILE A 276 -44.90 20.48 -4.70
CA ILE A 276 -43.78 19.52 -4.83
C ILE A 276 -43.18 19.12 -3.48
N VAL A 277 -43.10 20.08 -2.55
CA VAL A 277 -42.65 19.84 -1.17
C VAL A 277 -43.70 19.03 -0.41
N GLU A 278 -44.99 19.38 -0.57
CA GLU A 278 -46.10 18.59 -0.03
C GLU A 278 -46.06 17.15 -0.54
N SER A 279 -45.90 16.96 -1.86
CA SER A 279 -45.79 15.64 -2.49
C SER A 279 -44.62 14.83 -1.94
N LEU A 280 -43.44 15.43 -1.74
CA LEU A 280 -42.30 14.73 -1.15
C LEU A 280 -42.58 14.27 0.29
N PHE A 281 -43.25 15.10 1.09
CA PHE A 281 -43.61 14.76 2.46
C PHE A 281 -44.68 13.65 2.50
N GLU A 282 -45.70 13.71 1.64
CA GLU A 282 -46.71 12.66 1.49
C GLU A 282 -46.09 11.34 1.04
N THR A 283 -45.19 11.37 0.05
CA THR A 283 -44.41 10.20 -0.38
C THR A 283 -43.63 9.62 0.80
N TRP A 284 -42.88 10.46 1.54
CA TRP A 284 -42.13 10.03 2.72
C TRP A 284 -43.02 9.28 3.73
N GLN A 285 -44.22 9.80 4.01
CA GLN A 285 -45.16 9.18 4.96
C GLN A 285 -45.67 7.81 4.53
N ARG A 286 -45.81 7.55 3.23
CA ARG A 286 -46.41 6.34 2.65
C ARG A 286 -45.43 5.18 2.47
N ILE A 287 -44.12 5.43 2.45
CA ILE A 287 -43.10 4.40 2.20
C ILE A 287 -43.26 3.22 3.16
N ASP A 288 -43.42 2.02 2.61
CA ASP A 288 -43.44 0.73 3.31
C ASP A 288 -42.78 -0.38 2.45
N ALA A 289 -42.73 -1.60 3.00
CA ALA A 289 -42.10 -2.76 2.37
C ALA A 289 -42.74 -3.18 1.03
N ASP A 290 -43.99 -2.82 0.75
CA ASP A 290 -44.69 -3.21 -0.47
C ASP A 290 -44.59 -2.15 -1.57
N ASN A 291 -44.34 -0.89 -1.20
CA ASN A 291 -44.43 0.26 -2.11
C ASN A 291 -43.15 1.10 -2.24
N PHE A 292 -42.05 0.73 -1.57
CA PHE A 292 -40.82 1.54 -1.53
C PHE A 292 -40.26 1.87 -2.93
N ALA A 293 -40.34 0.96 -3.90
CA ALA A 293 -39.85 1.19 -5.27
C ALA A 293 -40.67 2.26 -6.02
N GLU A 294 -42.00 2.22 -5.91
CA GLU A 294 -42.88 3.26 -6.48
C GLU A 294 -42.60 4.61 -5.80
N CYS A 295 -42.52 4.62 -4.47
CA CYS A 295 -42.23 5.85 -3.72
C CYS A 295 -40.84 6.41 -4.05
N TRP A 296 -39.85 5.57 -4.37
CA TRP A 296 -38.54 6.00 -4.85
C TRP A 296 -38.65 6.74 -6.19
N HIS A 297 -39.43 6.23 -7.15
CA HIS A 297 -39.66 6.90 -8.44
C HIS A 297 -40.37 8.24 -8.25
N ASP A 298 -41.41 8.27 -7.41
CA ASP A 298 -42.14 9.50 -7.07
C ASP A 298 -41.21 10.56 -6.46
N ALA A 299 -40.39 10.16 -5.48
CA ALA A 299 -39.44 11.06 -4.83
C ALA A 299 -38.38 11.60 -5.81
N ASN A 300 -37.85 10.77 -6.72
CA ASN A 300 -36.91 11.22 -7.74
C ASN A 300 -37.56 12.18 -8.73
N HIS A 301 -38.78 11.90 -9.16
CA HIS A 301 -39.53 12.78 -10.03
C HIS A 301 -39.75 14.15 -9.38
N ALA A 302 -40.28 14.17 -8.15
CA ALA A 302 -40.51 15.40 -7.40
C ALA A 302 -39.22 16.19 -7.13
N ARG A 303 -38.10 15.52 -6.84
CA ARG A 303 -36.78 16.18 -6.75
C ARG A 303 -36.35 16.80 -8.07
N GLY A 304 -36.54 16.08 -9.19
CA GLY A 304 -36.23 16.59 -10.53
C GLY A 304 -37.04 17.85 -10.88
N GLU A 305 -38.31 17.87 -10.52
CA GLU A 305 -39.17 19.05 -10.67
C GLU A 305 -38.71 20.20 -9.76
N ALA A 306 -38.36 19.94 -8.49
CA ALA A 306 -37.81 20.95 -7.59
C ALA A 306 -36.51 21.58 -8.14
N VAL A 307 -35.61 20.78 -8.71
CA VAL A 307 -34.39 21.29 -9.38
C VAL A 307 -34.75 22.18 -10.57
N SER A 308 -35.75 21.78 -11.35
CA SER A 308 -36.19 22.54 -12.54
C SER A 308 -36.82 23.87 -12.15
N LEU A 309 -37.65 23.89 -11.11
CA LEU A 309 -38.24 25.11 -10.55
C LEU A 309 -37.19 26.06 -9.97
N PHE A 310 -36.16 25.53 -9.31
CA PHE A 310 -35.02 26.32 -8.82
C PHE A 310 -34.23 26.95 -9.97
N ARG A 311 -33.92 26.19 -11.02
CA ARG A 311 -33.25 26.70 -12.23
C ARG A 311 -34.06 27.78 -12.94
N ALA A 312 -35.39 27.67 -12.90
CA ALA A 312 -36.30 28.66 -13.46
C ALA A 312 -36.49 29.91 -12.58
N GLY A 313 -35.90 29.95 -11.38
CA GLY A 313 -36.06 31.04 -10.41
C GLY A 313 -37.41 31.07 -9.70
N VAL A 314 -38.19 29.98 -9.77
CA VAL A 314 -39.47 29.84 -9.07
C VAL A 314 -39.24 29.39 -7.62
N PHE A 315 -38.30 28.46 -7.41
CA PHE A 315 -37.84 28.11 -6.06
C PHE A 315 -36.71 29.03 -5.63
N ASP A 316 -36.77 29.49 -4.39
CA ASP A 316 -35.61 30.02 -3.70
C ASP A 316 -34.72 28.90 -3.11
N LEU A 317 -33.60 29.29 -2.52
CA LEU A 317 -32.66 28.33 -1.93
C LEU A 317 -33.26 27.58 -0.72
N THR A 318 -34.14 28.21 0.05
CA THR A 318 -34.78 27.61 1.22
C THR A 318 -35.78 26.53 0.80
N GLN A 319 -36.58 26.80 -0.24
CA GLN A 319 -37.51 25.83 -0.83
C GLN A 319 -36.77 24.68 -1.49
N ARG A 320 -35.66 24.96 -2.18
CA ARG A 320 -34.78 23.93 -2.75
C ARG A 320 -34.19 23.03 -1.66
N ALA A 321 -33.67 23.64 -0.58
CA ALA A 321 -33.11 22.92 0.56
C ALA A 321 -34.17 22.06 1.26
N ARG A 322 -35.40 22.58 1.41
CA ARG A 322 -36.54 21.83 1.98
C ARG A 322 -36.91 20.61 1.13
N ALA A 323 -36.94 20.75 -0.19
CA ALA A 323 -37.17 19.62 -1.09
C ALA A 323 -36.03 18.58 -1.02
N ASP A 324 -34.77 19.01 -0.91
CA ASP A 324 -33.62 18.11 -0.76
C ASP A 324 -33.59 17.41 0.61
N GLU A 325 -34.02 18.08 1.68
CA GLU A 325 -34.21 17.49 3.03
C GLU A 325 -35.23 16.35 2.97
N LEU A 326 -36.43 16.61 2.44
CA LEU A 326 -37.49 15.61 2.32
C LEU A 326 -37.10 14.47 1.39
N PHE A 327 -36.46 14.76 0.26
CA PHE A 327 -35.96 13.72 -0.63
C PHE A 327 -34.95 12.81 0.07
N ARG A 328 -33.99 13.37 0.84
CA ARG A 328 -33.06 12.57 1.64
C ARG A 328 -33.80 11.72 2.68
N ALA A 329 -34.83 12.26 3.33
CA ALA A 329 -35.65 11.48 4.26
C ALA A 329 -36.39 10.32 3.57
N CYS A 330 -36.90 10.52 2.34
CA CYS A 330 -37.45 9.42 1.52
C CYS A 330 -36.39 8.36 1.25
N CYS A 331 -35.18 8.76 0.83
CA CYS A 331 -34.07 7.84 0.58
C CYS A 331 -33.73 7.03 1.84
N GLY A 332 -33.75 7.66 3.02
CA GLY A 332 -33.51 6.99 4.30
C GLY A 332 -34.51 5.87 4.58
N ARG A 333 -35.81 6.15 4.43
CA ARG A 333 -36.85 5.13 4.59
C ARG A 333 -36.76 4.02 3.54
N VAL A 334 -36.50 4.36 2.28
CA VAL A 334 -36.30 3.35 1.22
C VAL A 334 -35.11 2.45 1.57
N LEU A 335 -33.99 3.03 2.01
CA LEU A 335 -32.80 2.28 2.40
C LEU A 335 -33.05 1.37 3.60
N ASP A 336 -33.86 1.80 4.58
CA ASP A 336 -34.26 0.96 5.72
C ASP A 336 -35.09 -0.25 5.28
N GLU A 337 -35.94 -0.12 4.25
CA GLU A 337 -36.65 -1.27 3.67
C GLU A 337 -35.72 -2.17 2.85
N LEU A 338 -34.81 -1.61 2.04
CA LEU A 338 -33.82 -2.38 1.28
C LEU A 338 -32.95 -3.25 2.18
N ARG A 339 -32.54 -2.73 3.34
CA ARG A 339 -31.73 -3.47 4.33
C ARG A 339 -32.44 -4.67 4.96
N ARG A 340 -33.77 -4.78 4.81
CA ARG A 340 -34.56 -5.92 5.30
C ARG A 340 -34.72 -7.01 4.24
N LEU A 341 -34.40 -6.72 2.99
CA LEU A 341 -34.43 -7.69 1.90
C LEU A 341 -33.19 -8.58 1.92
N ASP A 342 -33.31 -9.74 1.32
CA ASP A 342 -32.14 -10.51 0.92
C ASP A 342 -31.39 -9.71 -0.18
N PRO A 343 -30.04 -9.65 -0.16
CA PRO A 343 -29.29 -8.99 -1.22
C PRO A 343 -29.68 -9.39 -2.65
N ASP A 344 -30.07 -10.65 -2.86
CA ASP A 344 -30.50 -11.16 -4.18
C ASP A 344 -31.87 -10.60 -4.64
N ASP A 345 -32.66 -10.07 -3.71
CA ASP A 345 -33.99 -9.51 -3.97
C ASP A 345 -33.98 -7.97 -4.16
N VAL A 346 -32.83 -7.32 -4.00
CA VAL A 346 -32.68 -5.86 -4.17
C VAL A 346 -32.85 -5.48 -5.65
N PRO A 347 -33.77 -4.56 -6.00
CA PRO A 347 -33.91 -4.09 -7.38
C PRO A 347 -32.63 -3.45 -7.91
N GLU A 348 -32.24 -3.78 -9.16
CA GLU A 348 -31.01 -3.29 -9.80
C GLU A 348 -30.91 -1.75 -9.79
N GLU A 349 -32.02 -1.04 -9.98
CA GLU A 349 -32.08 0.42 -9.94
C GLU A 349 -31.81 1.06 -8.56
N LEU A 350 -31.82 0.24 -7.50
CA LEU A 350 -31.61 0.64 -6.11
C LEU A 350 -30.31 0.07 -5.52
N ALA A 351 -29.57 -0.77 -6.25
CA ALA A 351 -28.37 -1.44 -5.75
C ALA A 351 -27.30 -0.45 -5.25
N ASP A 352 -27.13 0.69 -5.95
CA ASP A 352 -26.15 1.73 -5.58
C ASP A 352 -26.63 2.69 -4.49
N LEU A 353 -27.88 2.56 -4.02
CA LEU A 353 -28.46 3.53 -3.10
C LEU A 353 -27.69 3.58 -1.77
N GLU A 354 -27.27 2.42 -1.25
CA GLU A 354 -26.51 2.36 0.00
C GLU A 354 -25.14 3.06 -0.13
N ARG A 355 -24.39 2.78 -1.21
CA ARG A 355 -23.10 3.45 -1.49
C ARG A 355 -23.27 4.96 -1.62
N ARG A 356 -24.29 5.42 -2.34
CA ARG A 356 -24.53 6.84 -2.61
C ARG A 356 -24.78 7.67 -1.34
N PHE A 357 -25.28 7.03 -0.30
CA PHE A 357 -25.83 7.66 0.89
C PHE A 357 -25.23 7.10 2.18
N CYS A 358 -24.10 6.40 2.06
CA CYS A 358 -23.32 5.96 3.19
C CYS A 358 -22.62 7.12 3.88
N ASP A 359 -22.12 6.87 5.08
CA ASP A 359 -21.31 7.83 5.80
C ASP A 359 -19.90 7.90 5.23
N ILE A 360 -19.26 9.05 5.34
CA ILE A 360 -17.85 9.20 4.97
C ILE A 360 -17.04 9.37 6.26
N TYR A 361 -16.20 8.39 6.58
CA TYR A 361 -15.28 8.45 7.70
C TYR A 361 -13.96 9.03 7.22
N PHE A 362 -13.62 10.24 7.66
CA PHE A 362 -12.35 10.88 7.29
C PHE A 362 -11.25 10.35 8.18
N GLY A 363 -10.35 9.55 7.63
CA GLY A 363 -9.17 9.03 8.32
C GLY A 363 -8.01 10.00 8.24
N ASN A 364 -7.27 10.14 9.34
CA ASN A 364 -6.06 10.94 9.43
C ASN A 364 -4.84 10.22 8.81
N PHE A 365 -4.89 10.02 7.49
CA PHE A 365 -3.82 9.40 6.71
C PHE A 365 -3.90 9.88 5.25
N SER A 366 -3.02 9.36 4.40
CA SER A 366 -3.13 9.48 2.94
C SER A 366 -3.08 8.11 2.27
N VAL A 367 -4.03 7.84 1.37
CA VAL A 367 -4.09 6.62 0.56
C VAL A 367 -2.88 6.54 -0.37
N PHE A 368 -2.50 7.65 -1.00
CA PHE A 368 -1.37 7.69 -1.93
C PHE A 368 -0.03 7.39 -1.25
N GLN A 369 0.13 7.80 0.00
CA GLN A 369 1.33 7.53 0.78
C GLN A 369 1.34 6.12 1.39
N SER A 370 0.21 5.67 1.97
CA SER A 370 0.20 4.48 2.85
C SER A 370 -0.50 3.25 2.26
N ALA A 371 -1.32 3.43 1.23
CA ALA A 371 -2.04 2.36 0.54
C ALA A 371 -2.09 2.56 -1.00
N PRO A 372 -0.95 2.84 -1.67
CA PRO A 372 -0.93 3.22 -3.09
C PRO A 372 -1.53 2.16 -4.01
N ASP A 373 -1.34 0.87 -3.73
CA ASP A 373 -1.92 -0.21 -4.55
C ASP A 373 -3.46 -0.20 -4.58
N THR A 374 -4.14 0.35 -3.56
CA THR A 374 -5.60 0.52 -3.58
C THR A 374 -6.02 1.49 -4.68
N TRP A 375 -5.27 2.58 -4.86
CA TRP A 375 -5.51 3.57 -5.90
C TRP A 375 -4.99 3.11 -7.27
N ALA A 376 -3.77 2.59 -7.34
CA ALA A 376 -3.08 2.34 -8.60
C ALA A 376 -3.59 1.07 -9.33
N VAL A 377 -3.97 0.03 -8.58
CA VAL A 377 -4.30 -1.29 -9.15
C VAL A 377 -5.53 -1.92 -8.51
N ASP A 378 -6.39 -1.14 -7.86
CA ASP A 378 -7.62 -1.62 -7.19
C ASP A 378 -7.35 -2.77 -6.19
N GLN A 379 -6.23 -2.74 -5.47
CA GLN A 379 -5.93 -3.79 -4.49
C GLN A 379 -6.84 -3.66 -3.26
N LEU A 380 -7.46 -4.78 -2.86
CA LEU A 380 -8.20 -4.88 -1.61
C LEU A 380 -7.26 -5.18 -0.44
N PHE A 381 -7.49 -4.49 0.67
CA PHE A 381 -6.89 -4.78 1.97
C PHE A 381 -7.99 -4.98 3.00
N PRO A 382 -7.78 -5.83 4.03
CA PRO A 382 -8.67 -5.89 5.16
C PRO A 382 -8.63 -4.56 5.91
N ILE A 383 -9.80 -3.95 6.09
CA ILE A 383 -9.98 -2.72 6.85
C ILE A 383 -11.05 -2.96 7.90
N MET A 384 -10.73 -2.65 9.14
CA MET A 384 -11.69 -2.77 10.24
C MET A 384 -11.35 -1.85 11.40
N PRO A 385 -12.34 -1.52 12.27
CA PRO A 385 -12.06 -0.95 13.57
C PRO A 385 -11.12 -1.87 14.36
N ILE A 386 -10.20 -1.30 15.14
CA ILE A 386 -9.29 -2.07 16.02
C ILE A 386 -9.74 -2.08 17.48
N HIS A 387 -10.95 -1.60 17.73
CA HIS A 387 -11.61 -1.58 19.03
C HIS A 387 -13.13 -1.68 18.84
N ARG A 388 -13.86 -1.87 19.96
CA ARG A 388 -15.33 -2.07 19.99
C ARG A 388 -15.79 -3.26 19.14
N LEU A 389 -14.96 -4.29 19.01
CA LEU A 389 -15.25 -5.49 18.21
C LEU A 389 -16.30 -6.40 18.85
N ASP A 390 -16.65 -6.15 20.10
CA ASP A 390 -17.74 -6.76 20.86
C ASP A 390 -19.09 -6.02 20.69
N GLU A 391 -19.10 -4.88 20.00
CA GLU A 391 -20.29 -4.13 19.65
C GLU A 391 -20.69 -4.40 18.20
N GLU A 392 -21.99 -4.50 17.92
CA GLU A 392 -22.48 -4.67 16.54
C GLU A 392 -22.39 -3.32 15.78
N PRO A 393 -21.76 -3.27 14.59
CA PRO A 393 -21.65 -2.03 13.81
C PRO A 393 -23.01 -1.52 13.32
N ASP A 394 -23.39 -0.30 13.72
CA ASP A 394 -24.69 0.33 13.47
C ASP A 394 -24.69 1.35 12.31
N ARG A 395 -23.55 1.51 11.64
CA ARG A 395 -23.33 2.41 10.49
C ARG A 395 -22.78 1.65 9.28
N ARG A 396 -22.91 2.28 8.11
CA ARG A 396 -22.34 1.82 6.84
C ARG A 396 -21.66 3.03 6.21
N GLY A 397 -20.38 2.90 5.91
CA GLY A 397 -19.59 4.01 5.42
C GLY A 397 -18.42 3.61 4.55
N VAL A 398 -17.86 4.60 3.90
CA VAL A 398 -16.59 4.55 3.18
C VAL A 398 -15.52 5.29 3.97
N VAL A 399 -14.26 5.09 3.63
CA VAL A 399 -13.13 5.75 4.31
C VAL A 399 -12.48 6.72 3.34
N ALA A 400 -12.56 8.02 3.63
CA ALA A 400 -11.84 9.05 2.89
C ALA A 400 -10.54 9.41 3.63
N ASP A 401 -9.52 9.81 2.89
CA ASP A 401 -8.28 10.33 3.44
C ASP A 401 -8.33 11.87 3.60
N LEU A 402 -7.20 12.50 3.95
CA LEU A 402 -7.12 13.95 4.15
C LEU A 402 -6.81 14.76 2.88
N THR A 403 -6.63 14.09 1.75
CA THR A 403 -6.25 14.77 0.51
C THR A 403 -7.44 15.54 -0.06
N CYS A 404 -7.13 16.50 -0.95
CA CYS A 404 -8.17 17.22 -1.69
C CYS A 404 -8.57 16.51 -2.98
N ASP A 405 -7.99 15.33 -3.24
CA ASP A 405 -8.27 14.53 -4.41
C ASP A 405 -9.44 13.60 -4.14
N SER A 406 -10.36 13.49 -5.10
CA SER A 406 -11.50 12.58 -4.99
C SER A 406 -11.09 11.11 -5.00
N ASP A 407 -9.89 10.80 -5.51
CA ASP A 407 -9.31 9.47 -5.53
C ASP A 407 -8.75 9.05 -4.15
N GLY A 408 -8.65 9.99 -3.20
CA GLY A 408 -8.32 9.73 -1.78
C GLY A 408 -9.47 9.05 -1.01
N LEU A 409 -10.10 8.05 -1.62
CA LEU A 409 -11.28 7.37 -1.11
C LEU A 409 -11.12 5.86 -1.24
N ILE A 410 -11.37 5.14 -0.14
CA ILE A 410 -11.51 3.69 -0.13
C ILE A 410 -13.00 3.37 -0.07
N ASP A 411 -13.54 2.90 -1.20
CA ASP A 411 -14.96 2.56 -1.36
C ASP A 411 -15.19 1.13 -1.88
N ARG A 412 -14.15 0.29 -1.86
CA ARG A 412 -14.19 -1.14 -2.16
C ARG A 412 -13.63 -1.93 -0.99
N PHE A 413 -14.42 -2.87 -0.50
CA PHE A 413 -14.11 -3.64 0.70
C PHE A 413 -14.32 -5.12 0.45
N ILE A 414 -13.68 -5.93 1.30
CA ILE A 414 -13.80 -7.38 1.28
C ILE A 414 -15.26 -7.78 1.51
N GLY A 415 -15.78 -8.61 0.61
CA GLY A 415 -17.03 -9.32 0.75
C GLY A 415 -16.95 -10.67 0.03
N ILE A 416 -17.62 -11.67 0.58
CA ILE A 416 -17.66 -13.04 0.05
C ILE A 416 -19.14 -13.38 -0.16
N PRO A 417 -19.56 -13.75 -1.39
CA PRO A 417 -18.75 -14.01 -2.59
C PRO A 417 -18.35 -12.76 -3.40
N GLU A 418 -18.98 -11.61 -3.16
CA GLU A 418 -18.80 -10.38 -3.94
C GLU A 418 -18.27 -9.23 -3.09
N GLU A 419 -17.50 -8.34 -3.72
CA GLU A 419 -16.96 -7.13 -3.10
C GLU A 419 -18.08 -6.26 -2.51
N ARG A 420 -17.79 -5.61 -1.38
CA ARG A 420 -18.71 -4.65 -0.77
C ARG A 420 -18.31 -3.24 -1.15
N THR A 421 -19.30 -2.38 -1.31
CA THR A 421 -19.11 -0.94 -1.60
C THR A 421 -19.14 -0.06 -0.35
N VAL A 422 -19.42 -0.66 0.81
CA VAL A 422 -19.49 0.00 2.13
C VAL A 422 -18.95 -0.92 3.22
N LEU A 423 -18.38 -0.31 4.27
CA LEU A 423 -17.85 -0.99 5.45
C LEU A 423 -18.82 -0.85 6.64
N PRO A 424 -19.13 -1.95 7.36
CA PRO A 424 -19.79 -1.89 8.65
C PRO A 424 -18.93 -1.14 9.69
N LEU A 425 -19.46 -0.05 10.24
CA LEU A 425 -18.75 0.82 11.19
C LEU A 425 -19.66 1.20 12.37
N HIS A 426 -19.07 1.81 13.40
CA HIS A 426 -19.78 2.24 14.59
C HIS A 426 -19.98 3.76 14.60
N THR A 427 -21.13 4.21 15.10
CA THR A 427 -21.33 5.62 15.45
C THR A 427 -20.24 6.09 16.43
N ARG A 428 -19.66 7.27 16.16
CA ARG A 428 -18.67 7.89 17.05
C ARG A 428 -19.35 8.39 18.33
N ASN A 429 -18.74 8.12 19.48
CA ASN A 429 -19.25 8.50 20.81
C ASN A 429 -18.49 9.70 21.42
N GLY A 430 -17.83 10.51 20.59
CA GLY A 430 -16.97 11.62 21.03
C GLY A 430 -15.59 11.21 21.55
N GLY A 431 -15.33 9.90 21.72
CA GLY A 431 -13.99 9.36 21.94
C GLY A 431 -13.23 9.09 20.64
N PRO A 432 -11.94 8.71 20.74
CA PRO A 432 -11.14 8.37 19.57
C PRO A 432 -11.70 7.13 18.88
N TYR A 433 -11.67 7.13 17.55
CA TYR A 433 -12.12 6.03 16.71
C TYR A 433 -10.99 5.68 15.75
N PHE A 434 -10.53 4.42 15.75
CA PHE A 434 -9.33 4.00 15.05
C PHE A 434 -9.68 2.87 14.09
N LEU A 435 -9.15 2.98 12.88
CA LEU A 435 -9.20 1.92 11.87
C LEU A 435 -7.81 1.36 11.65
N GLY A 436 -7.77 0.07 11.32
CA GLY A 436 -6.57 -0.64 10.91
C GLY A 436 -6.70 -1.09 9.46
N VAL A 437 -5.66 -0.88 8.66
CA VAL A 437 -5.50 -1.47 7.32
C VAL A 437 -4.43 -2.54 7.42
N PHE A 438 -4.80 -3.78 7.14
CA PHE A 438 -3.96 -4.95 7.33
C PHE A 438 -3.37 -5.42 5.99
N LEU A 439 -2.37 -6.30 6.07
CA LEU A 439 -1.69 -6.90 4.91
C LEU A 439 -0.94 -5.90 4.01
N ILE A 440 -0.55 -4.75 4.57
CA ILE A 440 0.13 -3.67 3.84
C ILE A 440 1.66 -3.76 3.83
N GLY A 441 2.24 -4.81 4.43
CA GLY A 441 3.70 -4.86 4.60
C GLY A 441 4.51 -5.11 3.32
N ALA A 442 3.83 -5.43 2.20
CA ALA A 442 4.44 -5.65 0.90
C ALA A 442 4.11 -4.47 -0.04
N TYR A 443 5.12 -3.90 -0.68
CA TYR A 443 5.07 -2.81 -1.67
C TYR A 443 4.60 -1.44 -1.19
N GLN A 444 3.69 -1.36 -0.20
CA GLN A 444 3.03 -0.10 0.15
C GLN A 444 4.00 0.98 0.62
N GLU A 445 4.89 0.66 1.57
CA GLU A 445 5.83 1.63 2.16
C GLU A 445 6.79 2.26 1.14
N ILE A 446 7.21 1.51 0.12
CA ILE A 446 8.17 2.02 -0.88
C ILE A 446 7.50 2.69 -2.08
N LEU A 447 6.23 2.35 -2.36
CA LEU A 447 5.47 2.94 -3.46
C LEU A 447 4.71 4.21 -3.07
N GLY A 448 4.68 4.54 -1.77
CA GLY A 448 4.07 5.75 -1.25
C GLY A 448 4.60 7.02 -1.94
N ASP A 449 3.70 7.95 -2.23
CA ASP A 449 4.05 9.26 -2.77
C ASP A 449 3.63 10.41 -1.85
N LEU A 450 4.23 11.58 -2.10
CA LEU A 450 4.02 12.80 -1.33
C LEU A 450 2.83 13.62 -1.85
N HIS A 451 1.71 12.98 -2.24
CA HIS A 451 0.53 13.70 -2.70
C HIS A 451 0.06 14.73 -1.64
N ASN A 452 -0.23 15.96 -2.08
CA ASN A 452 -0.50 17.10 -1.19
C ASN A 452 0.57 17.41 -0.13
N LEU A 453 1.80 16.91 -0.32
CA LEU A 453 2.91 17.04 0.63
C LEU A 453 2.64 16.34 1.97
N PHE A 454 1.79 15.31 1.99
CA PHE A 454 1.74 14.37 3.10
C PHE A 454 2.96 13.45 3.02
N GLY A 455 3.78 13.46 4.06
CA GLY A 455 5.02 12.68 4.10
C GLY A 455 4.87 11.31 4.73
N ASP A 456 6.00 10.65 4.96
CA ASP A 456 6.04 9.36 5.63
C ASP A 456 5.34 9.43 7.01
N THR A 457 4.61 8.36 7.35
CA THR A 457 3.95 8.24 8.67
C THR A 457 4.94 7.73 9.72
N ASN A 458 4.56 7.80 11.00
CA ASN A 458 5.35 7.15 12.04
C ASN A 458 5.34 5.63 11.82
N ALA A 459 6.52 5.01 11.80
CA ALA A 459 6.65 3.56 11.80
C ALA A 459 7.21 3.08 13.14
N VAL A 460 6.50 2.14 13.76
CA VAL A 460 6.88 1.58 15.06
C VAL A 460 7.06 0.08 14.92
N HIS A 461 8.26 -0.40 15.26
CA HIS A 461 8.55 -1.83 15.26
C HIS A 461 8.30 -2.40 16.65
N VAL A 462 7.32 -3.31 16.75
CA VAL A 462 6.95 -3.98 18.00
C VAL A 462 7.50 -5.40 17.99
N SER A 463 8.28 -5.76 19.00
CA SER A 463 8.71 -7.14 19.24
C SER A 463 8.15 -7.66 20.56
N LEU A 464 8.22 -8.97 20.78
CA LEU A 464 7.87 -9.59 22.05
C LEU A 464 9.16 -9.89 22.83
N ASP A 465 9.18 -9.55 24.12
CA ASP A 465 10.26 -9.95 25.02
C ASP A 465 10.17 -11.44 25.39
N GLU A 466 11.13 -11.91 26.21
CA GLU A 466 11.17 -13.32 26.67
C GLU A 466 9.91 -13.74 27.45
N ASP A 467 9.18 -12.80 28.04
CA ASP A 467 7.93 -13.01 28.77
C ASP A 467 6.68 -12.88 27.86
N GLY A 468 6.87 -12.60 26.56
CA GLY A 468 5.80 -12.40 25.59
C GLY A 468 5.12 -11.03 25.66
N ARG A 469 5.76 -10.03 26.28
CA ARG A 469 5.24 -8.66 26.37
C ARG A 469 5.70 -7.82 25.18
N PRO A 470 4.83 -6.95 24.65
CA PRO A 470 5.20 -6.05 23.56
C PRO A 470 6.22 -5.01 24.05
N VAL A 471 7.32 -4.88 23.33
CA VAL A 471 8.33 -3.85 23.50
C VAL A 471 8.55 -3.11 22.19
N LEU A 472 8.79 -1.80 22.30
CA LEU A 472 9.13 -0.98 21.13
C LEU A 472 10.60 -1.20 20.79
N ALA A 473 10.86 -1.92 19.70
CA ALA A 473 12.21 -2.22 19.24
C ALA A 473 12.84 -1.04 18.50
N ASP A 474 12.02 -0.29 17.75
CA ASP A 474 12.46 0.88 17.01
C ASP A 474 11.28 1.83 16.73
N VAL A 475 11.58 3.12 16.60
CA VAL A 475 10.60 4.16 16.27
C VAL A 475 11.21 5.06 15.21
N MET A 476 10.54 5.12 14.07
CA MET A 476 10.86 6.04 12.98
C MET A 476 9.82 7.14 12.97
N GLU A 477 10.30 8.36 13.17
CA GLU A 477 9.45 9.55 13.18
C GLU A 477 8.99 9.86 11.75
N HIS A 478 7.76 10.34 11.65
CA HIS A 478 7.16 10.86 10.42
C HIS A 478 8.00 12.00 9.81
N ASP A 479 7.77 12.29 8.54
CA ASP A 479 8.33 13.49 7.93
C ASP A 479 7.72 14.76 8.55
N SER A 480 8.55 15.77 8.79
CA SER A 480 8.05 17.10 9.14
C SER A 480 7.65 17.89 7.88
N VAL A 481 6.86 18.95 8.06
CA VAL A 481 6.58 19.91 6.97
C VAL A 481 7.88 20.47 6.36
N THR A 482 8.94 20.63 7.15
CA THR A 482 10.25 21.05 6.65
C THR A 482 10.87 20.01 5.72
N ASP A 483 10.78 18.73 6.06
CA ASP A 483 11.36 17.64 5.26
C ASP A 483 10.66 17.56 3.91
N VAL A 484 9.32 17.58 3.92
CA VAL A 484 8.54 17.50 2.68
C VAL A 484 8.71 18.72 1.78
N LEU A 485 8.74 19.91 2.36
CA LEU A 485 9.07 21.14 1.61
C LEU A 485 10.50 21.12 1.07
N GLY A 486 11.41 20.42 1.74
CA GLY A 486 12.79 20.18 1.30
C GLY A 486 12.85 19.40 -0.02
N TYR A 487 12.03 18.36 -0.19
CA TYR A 487 11.98 17.56 -1.44
C TYR A 487 11.63 18.41 -2.67
N VAL A 488 10.82 19.44 -2.50
CA VAL A 488 10.43 20.37 -3.58
C VAL A 488 11.28 21.65 -3.63
N GLY A 489 12.41 21.67 -2.89
CA GLY A 489 13.45 22.69 -3.00
C GLY A 489 13.28 23.93 -2.11
N TYR A 490 12.39 23.89 -1.11
CA TYR A 490 12.31 24.96 -0.11
C TYR A 490 13.30 24.73 1.03
N ASP A 491 13.86 25.83 1.52
CA ASP A 491 14.72 25.84 2.71
C ASP A 491 13.98 26.52 3.88
N ARG A 492 13.98 25.87 5.05
CA ARG A 492 13.35 26.38 6.27
C ARG A 492 13.83 27.78 6.64
N ARG A 493 15.15 28.04 6.56
CA ARG A 493 15.71 29.35 6.96
C ARG A 493 15.24 30.46 6.02
N TYR A 494 15.16 30.16 4.73
CA TYR A 494 14.64 31.06 3.71
C TYR A 494 13.16 31.40 3.95
N LEU A 495 12.32 30.40 4.23
CA LEU A 495 10.90 30.61 4.53
C LEU A 495 10.69 31.48 5.77
N LEU A 496 11.38 31.15 6.87
CA LEU A 496 11.34 31.94 8.11
C LEU A 496 11.79 33.39 7.89
N ALA A 497 12.88 33.61 7.13
CA ALA A 497 13.37 34.95 6.84
C ALA A 497 12.40 35.76 5.96
N ARG A 498 11.68 35.13 5.03
CA ARG A 498 10.61 35.80 4.26
C ARG A 498 9.45 36.16 5.18
N MET A 499 9.02 35.25 6.03
CA MET A 499 7.86 35.48 6.90
C MET A 499 8.13 36.57 7.94
N ARG A 500 9.32 36.58 8.57
CA ARG A 500 9.74 37.67 9.47
C ARG A 500 9.68 39.05 8.81
N ARG A 501 10.14 39.17 7.54
CA ARG A 501 10.05 40.43 6.78
C ARG A 501 8.61 40.85 6.47
N ALA A 502 7.71 39.89 6.26
CA ALA A 502 6.28 40.18 6.06
C ALA A 502 5.63 40.67 7.37
N VAL A 503 5.90 40.01 8.49
CA VAL A 503 5.44 40.39 9.83
C VAL A 503 5.94 41.78 10.24
N GLU A 504 7.23 42.07 10.04
CA GLU A 504 7.78 43.42 10.29
C GLU A 504 7.09 44.50 9.46
N ARG A 505 6.72 44.19 8.22
CA ARG A 505 5.98 45.12 7.36
C ARG A 505 4.58 45.37 7.88
N ALA A 506 3.86 44.32 8.28
CA ALA A 506 2.52 44.42 8.85
C ALA A 506 2.51 45.22 10.17
N LEU A 507 3.51 45.00 11.03
CA LEU A 507 3.72 45.80 12.25
C LEU A 507 3.90 47.29 11.94
N ARG A 508 4.72 47.64 10.93
CA ARG A 508 4.92 49.05 10.52
C ARG A 508 3.66 49.70 9.97
N LEU A 509 2.78 48.91 9.34
CA LEU A 509 1.49 49.38 8.81
C LEU A 509 0.40 49.43 9.88
N GLY A 510 0.67 48.99 11.12
CA GLY A 510 -0.31 48.93 12.20
C GLY A 510 -1.43 47.92 11.94
N GLN A 511 -1.19 46.91 11.10
CA GLN A 511 -2.17 45.85 10.80
C GLN A 511 -2.19 44.77 11.87
N ILE A 512 -1.09 44.60 12.58
CA ILE A 512 -0.92 43.67 13.70
C ILE A 512 -0.12 44.35 14.82
N ASP A 513 -0.25 43.84 16.04
CA ASP A 513 0.55 44.25 17.20
C ASP A 513 1.72 43.31 17.51
N LEU A 514 2.55 43.68 18.50
CA LEU A 514 3.73 42.91 18.89
C LEU A 514 3.38 41.51 19.42
N SER A 515 2.26 41.37 20.14
CA SER A 515 1.83 40.10 20.70
C SER A 515 1.35 39.14 19.59
N GLU A 516 0.58 39.65 18.64
CA GLU A 516 0.13 38.93 17.44
C GLU A 516 1.32 38.50 16.58
N SER A 517 2.32 39.38 16.44
CA SER A 517 3.54 39.08 15.67
C SER A 517 4.35 37.93 16.27
N ALA A 518 4.48 37.90 17.61
CA ALA A 518 5.23 36.87 18.31
C ALA A 518 4.49 35.53 18.26
N LEU A 519 3.16 35.57 18.46
CA LEU A 519 2.29 34.41 18.34
C LEU A 519 2.39 33.80 16.94
N PHE A 520 2.20 34.61 15.90
CA PHE A 520 2.23 34.13 14.52
C PHE A 520 3.58 33.53 14.12
N LEU A 521 4.71 34.17 14.48
CA LEU A 521 6.03 33.62 14.14
C LEU A 521 6.32 32.31 14.87
N ARG A 522 5.89 32.20 16.13
CA ARG A 522 6.00 30.95 16.89
C ARG A 522 5.18 29.85 16.23
N ASP A 523 3.92 30.12 15.92
CA ASP A 523 3.01 29.13 15.35
C ASP A 523 3.45 28.73 13.93
N PHE A 524 3.99 29.66 13.14
CA PHE A 524 4.59 29.36 11.83
C PHE A 524 5.86 28.49 11.95
N GLU A 525 6.74 28.76 12.92
CA GLU A 525 7.92 27.94 13.16
C GLU A 525 7.56 26.54 13.70
N HIS A 526 6.53 26.48 14.54
CA HIS A 526 5.97 25.21 15.02
C HIS A 526 5.37 24.40 13.86
N GLY A 527 4.53 25.01 13.02
CA GLY A 527 3.94 24.35 11.86
C GLY A 527 4.97 23.84 10.86
N LEU A 528 6.12 24.52 10.69
CA LEU A 528 7.22 24.01 9.87
C LEU A 528 7.91 22.79 10.48
N SER A 529 7.87 22.62 11.80
CA SER A 529 8.53 21.50 12.50
C SER A 529 7.56 20.38 12.86
N GLY A 530 6.25 20.60 12.71
CA GLY A 530 5.21 19.65 13.02
C GLY A 530 5.01 18.60 11.93
N THR A 531 4.10 17.66 12.21
CA THR A 531 3.69 16.62 11.27
C THR A 531 2.97 17.22 10.06
N THR A 532 3.01 16.50 8.94
CA THR A 532 2.19 16.81 7.77
C THR A 532 0.73 16.45 7.95
N TYR A 533 0.41 15.59 8.93
CA TYR A 533 -0.93 15.10 9.22
C TYR A 533 -1.66 15.98 10.25
N LEU A 534 -2.92 15.68 10.54
CA LEU A 534 -3.66 16.44 11.54
C LEU A 534 -3.17 16.09 12.94
N GLU A 535 -3.00 17.13 13.77
CA GLU A 535 -2.80 16.99 15.20
C GLU A 535 -4.16 17.10 15.91
N GLU A 536 -4.41 16.23 16.89
CA GLU A 536 -5.53 16.45 17.81
C GLU A 536 -5.38 17.84 18.43
N ALA A 537 -6.46 18.62 18.47
CA ALA A 537 -6.48 19.95 19.06
C ALA A 537 -6.18 19.86 20.56
N THR A 538 -4.91 19.78 20.93
CA THR A 538 -4.47 19.97 22.30
C THR A 538 -4.85 21.39 22.70
N ALA A 539 -5.57 21.51 23.81
CA ALA A 539 -6.03 22.79 24.34
C ALA A 539 -4.88 23.82 24.28
N PRO A 540 -5.15 25.07 23.85
CA PRO A 540 -4.11 26.04 23.56
C PRO A 540 -3.18 26.15 24.77
N SER A 541 -1.88 25.91 24.53
CA SER A 541 -0.84 26.04 25.53
C SER A 541 -1.05 27.36 26.28
N ARG A 542 -1.42 27.27 27.56
CA ARG A 542 -1.60 28.43 28.43
C ARG A 542 -0.36 29.32 28.27
N PRO A 543 -0.51 30.64 28.10
CA PRO A 543 0.65 31.51 28.06
C PRO A 543 1.41 31.35 29.39
N LEU A 544 2.70 31.00 29.29
CA LEU A 544 3.62 30.99 30.42
C LEU A 544 3.46 32.33 31.16
N ALA A 545 3.10 32.26 32.44
CA ALA A 545 2.99 33.43 33.29
C ALA A 545 4.31 34.21 33.25
N ALA A 546 4.22 35.51 33.02
CA ALA A 546 5.37 36.41 33.00
C ALA A 546 6.20 36.25 34.29
N PRO A 547 7.55 36.28 34.21
CA PRO A 547 8.39 36.11 35.38
C PRO A 547 8.12 37.23 36.38
N SER A 548 7.84 36.85 37.63
CA SER A 548 7.69 37.77 38.75
C SER A 548 8.99 38.56 38.93
N LEU A 549 8.91 39.88 38.82
CA LEU A 549 9.98 40.80 39.19
C LEU A 549 10.28 40.62 40.68
N VAL A 550 11.46 40.08 40.99
CA VAL A 550 12.02 40.07 42.34
C VAL A 550 12.52 41.49 42.64
N GLU A 551 11.96 42.12 43.67
CA GLU A 551 12.46 43.40 44.19
C GLU A 551 13.87 43.23 44.78
N PRO A 552 14.77 44.22 44.64
CA PRO A 552 16.14 44.10 45.11
C PRO A 552 16.24 44.38 46.62
N GLU A 553 16.87 43.45 47.35
CA GLU A 553 17.32 43.66 48.73
C GLU A 553 18.34 44.81 48.80
N GLU A 554 18.05 45.81 49.62
CA GLU A 554 18.99 46.86 50.00
C GLU A 554 20.14 46.27 50.82
N SER A 555 21.38 46.44 50.32
CA SER A 555 22.56 46.41 51.17
C SER A 555 23.53 47.52 50.77
N ALA A 556 23.72 48.50 51.65
CA ALA A 556 24.83 49.44 51.57
C ALA A 556 25.32 49.87 52.96
N SER A 557 26.50 49.32 53.28
CA SER A 557 27.64 49.89 53.99
C SER A 557 27.53 50.35 55.45
N SER A 558 28.31 49.67 56.28
CA SER A 558 29.08 50.22 57.40
C SER A 558 30.02 51.35 56.96
N ASP A 559 30.00 52.48 57.68
CA ASP A 559 31.17 53.10 58.35
C ASP A 559 30.92 54.58 58.69
N ARG A 560 30.42 54.83 59.91
CA ARG A 560 30.98 55.73 60.95
C ARG A 560 29.97 56.02 62.06
#